data_AF-A0A936LV83-F1
#
_entry.id   AF-A0A936LV83-F1
#
_cell.length_a   1.000
_cell.length_b   1.000
_cell.length_c   1.000
_cell.angle_alpha   90.00
_cell.angle_beta   90.00
_cell.angle_gamma   90.00
#
_symmetry.space_group_name_H-M   'P 1'
#
loop_
_entity.id
_entity.type
_entity.pdbx_description
1 polymer ?
#
loop_
_entity_poly.entity_id
_entity_poly.type
_entity_poly.pdbx_seq_one_letter_code
_entity_poly.pdbx_strand_id
1 'polypeptide(L)'
;MDEWRNILLGEGRTWTFLIECLVRTVVMFTVMLLLFKLTGKKEVRQFSTLELIVIIGLGSALGDPMMHPDAPLLPAIVVILVVLLLYRAMNHWTNHAPRVGEWVEGVVVKVLDNGVIDRKALDKEGISVEEFFGDLRTKHVEHLGQVKAAHVEVDGAISVFFHAKEDVRPGLPIHVGWEDALRSRAELPAGSVSCGQCGYTSTRLPTMSCEHCGEDRWAPASVFERVA
;
A
#
# COMPACT_ATOMS: atom_id res chain seq x y z
N MET A 1 44.37 -30.61 2.31
CA MET A 1 44.11 -29.28 2.91
C MET A 1 43.86 -28.22 1.83
N ASP A 2 44.44 -28.34 0.64
CA ASP A 2 44.27 -27.36 -0.43
C ASP A 2 42.87 -27.36 -1.07
N GLU A 3 42.15 -28.49 -1.13
CA GLU A 3 40.75 -28.54 -1.60
C GLU A 3 39.79 -27.73 -0.70
N TRP A 4 39.84 -27.93 0.61
CA TRP A 4 39.05 -27.14 1.56
C TRP A 4 39.41 -25.65 1.51
N ARG A 5 40.70 -25.33 1.30
CA ARG A 5 41.17 -23.95 1.12
C ARG A 5 40.55 -23.32 -0.12
N ASN A 6 40.55 -24.03 -1.25
CA ASN A 6 39.98 -23.54 -2.51
C ASN A 6 38.46 -23.47 -2.48
N ILE A 7 37.78 -24.38 -1.78
CA ILE A 7 36.32 -24.33 -1.57
C ILE A 7 35.93 -23.13 -0.71
N LEU A 8 36.70 -22.83 0.36
CA LEU A 8 36.36 -21.75 1.30
C LEU A 8 36.82 -20.36 0.85
N LEU A 9 37.96 -20.25 0.16
CA LEU A 9 38.54 -18.95 -0.23
C LEU A 9 38.38 -18.64 -1.73
N GLY A 10 38.06 -19.64 -2.55
CA GLY A 10 38.15 -19.53 -4.00
C GLY A 10 39.60 -19.72 -4.50
N GLU A 11 39.74 -20.04 -5.79
CA GLU A 11 41.06 -20.23 -6.40
C GLU A 11 41.89 -18.93 -6.34
N GLY A 12 43.14 -19.05 -5.88
CA GLY A 12 44.11 -17.95 -5.88
C GLY A 12 43.99 -16.94 -4.73
N ARG A 13 43.06 -17.09 -3.78
CA ARG A 13 42.91 -16.16 -2.64
C ARG A 13 43.62 -16.66 -1.38
N THR A 14 44.22 -15.73 -0.66
CA THR A 14 45.00 -15.98 0.58
C THR A 14 44.19 -15.57 1.81
N TRP A 15 44.49 -16.10 3.00
CA TRP A 15 43.85 -15.66 4.26
C TRP A 15 43.94 -14.15 4.52
N THR A 16 44.95 -13.48 3.97
CA THR A 16 45.09 -12.01 3.99
C THR A 16 43.92 -11.29 3.30
N PHE A 17 43.34 -11.88 2.26
CA PHE A 17 42.15 -11.35 1.60
C PHE A 17 40.95 -11.28 2.56
N LEU A 18 40.76 -12.30 3.42
CA LEU A 18 39.67 -12.27 4.40
C LEU A 18 39.86 -11.16 5.45
N ILE A 19 41.11 -10.93 5.88
CA ILE A 19 41.43 -9.83 6.79
C ILE A 19 41.18 -8.48 6.11
N GLU A 20 41.56 -8.34 4.85
CA GLU A 20 41.27 -7.14 4.06
C GLU A 20 39.76 -6.90 3.92
N CYS A 21 38.97 -7.92 3.56
CA CYS A 21 37.52 -7.84 3.50
C CYS A 21 36.90 -7.45 4.84
N LEU A 22 37.41 -7.99 5.95
CA LEU A 22 36.95 -7.64 7.29
C LEU A 22 37.19 -6.17 7.60
N VAL A 23 38.39 -5.65 7.32
CA VAL A 23 38.72 -4.23 7.53
C VAL A 23 37.86 -3.34 6.64
N ARG A 24 37.76 -3.65 5.33
CA ARG A 24 36.91 -2.92 4.38
C ARG A 24 35.45 -2.90 4.83
N THR A 25 34.94 -4.04 5.32
CA THR A 25 33.58 -4.18 5.84
C THR A 25 33.34 -3.28 7.05
N VAL A 26 34.25 -3.28 8.03
CA VAL A 26 34.14 -2.43 9.22
C VAL A 26 34.19 -0.95 8.84
N VAL A 27 35.07 -0.57 7.92
CA VAL A 27 35.18 0.82 7.43
C VAL A 27 33.89 1.25 6.72
N MET A 28 33.42 0.47 5.74
CA MET A 28 32.21 0.81 4.97
C MET A 28 30.96 0.84 5.86
N PHE A 29 30.82 -0.10 6.79
CA PHE A 29 29.72 -0.09 7.77
C PHE A 29 29.75 1.15 8.66
N THR A 30 30.93 1.53 9.17
CA THR A 30 31.07 2.74 10.00
C THR A 30 30.73 4.00 9.22
N VAL A 31 31.22 4.13 7.98
CA VAL A 31 30.88 5.26 7.10
C VAL A 31 29.39 5.30 6.84
N MET A 32 28.77 4.17 6.52
CA MET A 32 27.34 4.09 6.25
C MET A 32 26.51 4.50 7.46
N LEU A 33 26.85 4.00 8.66
CA LEU A 33 26.21 4.41 9.90
C LEU A 33 26.31 5.92 10.15
N LEU A 34 27.49 6.50 9.93
CA LEU A 34 27.68 7.96 10.08
C LEU A 34 26.82 8.73 9.08
N LEU A 35 26.80 8.32 7.81
CA LEU A 35 25.99 8.95 6.78
C LEU A 35 24.48 8.85 7.05
N PHE A 36 23.99 7.68 7.46
CA PHE A 36 22.58 7.53 7.85
C PHE A 36 22.22 8.38 9.07
N LYS A 37 23.12 8.49 10.05
CA LYS A 37 22.89 9.35 11.23
C LYS A 37 22.74 10.82 10.84
N LEU A 38 23.44 11.27 9.79
CA LEU A 38 23.29 12.63 9.25
C LEU A 38 21.94 12.84 8.54
N THR A 39 21.31 11.78 8.01
CA THR A 39 20.00 11.85 7.35
C THR A 39 18.87 12.20 8.33
N GLY A 40 19.06 11.98 9.64
CA GLY A 40 18.16 12.43 10.71
C GLY A 40 17.37 11.29 11.38
N LYS A 41 16.56 11.62 12.40
CA LYS A 41 15.67 10.68 13.09
C LYS A 41 14.38 10.54 12.28
N LYS A 42 14.21 9.45 11.53
CA LYS A 42 12.89 9.01 11.10
C LYS A 42 12.36 8.03 12.14
N GLU A 43 11.18 8.33 12.69
CA GLU A 43 10.47 7.44 13.60
C GLU A 43 10.24 6.07 12.94
N VAL A 44 9.99 5.06 13.76
CA VAL A 44 9.61 3.69 13.34
C VAL A 44 8.21 3.70 12.74
N ARG A 45 8.01 4.48 11.67
CA ARG A 45 6.85 4.42 10.77
C ARG A 45 7.32 3.62 9.55
N GLN A 46 6.45 2.75 9.03
CA GLN A 46 6.77 1.88 7.89
C GLN A 46 7.53 2.66 6.81
N PHE A 47 8.60 2.04 6.29
CA PHE A 47 9.41 2.64 5.22
C PHE A 47 8.53 2.94 4.00
N SER A 48 8.69 4.12 3.41
CA SER A 48 8.07 4.43 2.12
C SER A 48 8.64 3.52 1.02
N THR A 49 7.88 3.25 -0.05
CA THR A 49 8.34 2.52 -1.23
C THR A 49 9.66 3.08 -1.78
N LEU A 50 9.79 4.41 -1.82
CA LEU A 50 11.02 5.07 -2.27
C LEU A 50 12.19 4.77 -1.35
N GLU A 51 11.96 4.74 -0.03
CA GLU A 51 12.99 4.40 0.96
C GLU A 51 13.48 2.98 0.78
N LEU A 52 12.57 2.05 0.52
CA LEU A 52 12.92 0.66 0.27
C LEU A 52 13.82 0.52 -0.97
N ILE A 53 13.48 1.20 -2.06
CA ILE A 53 14.30 1.20 -3.29
C ILE A 53 15.71 1.72 -2.99
N VAL A 54 15.82 2.83 -2.24
CA VAL A 54 17.12 3.42 -1.88
C VAL A 54 17.93 2.48 -0.98
N ILE A 55 17.31 1.86 0.03
CA ILE A 55 17.98 0.91 0.94
C ILE A 55 18.52 -0.30 0.16
N ILE A 56 17.71 -0.88 -0.74
CA ILE A 56 18.11 -2.02 -1.55
C ILE A 56 19.27 -1.63 -2.49
N GLY A 57 19.16 -0.49 -3.18
CA GLY A 57 20.20 0.01 -4.07
C GLY A 57 21.52 0.30 -3.34
N LEU A 58 21.43 0.92 -2.15
CA LEU A 58 22.59 1.19 -1.31
C LEU A 58 23.24 -0.10 -0.79
N GLY A 59 22.46 -1.11 -0.42
CA GLY A 59 22.98 -2.41 -0.03
C GLY A 59 23.81 -3.07 -1.12
N SER A 60 23.35 -2.99 -2.38
CA SER A 60 24.11 -3.46 -3.54
C SER A 60 25.40 -2.66 -3.76
N ALA A 61 25.35 -1.32 -3.69
CA ALA A 61 26.51 -0.45 -3.89
C ALA A 61 27.56 -0.60 -2.78
N LEU A 62 27.14 -0.90 -1.54
CA LEU A 62 28.03 -1.15 -0.41
C LEU A 62 28.80 -2.47 -0.54
N GLY A 63 28.13 -3.53 -1.03
CA GLY A 63 28.73 -4.86 -1.10
C GLY A 63 29.95 -4.93 -2.02
N ASP A 64 29.94 -4.16 -3.10
CA ASP A 64 31.00 -4.17 -4.11
C ASP A 64 32.41 -3.84 -3.56
N PRO A 65 32.65 -2.68 -2.91
CA PRO A 65 33.95 -2.34 -2.32
C PRO A 65 34.36 -3.24 -1.13
N MET A 66 33.40 -3.96 -0.52
CA MET A 66 33.65 -4.87 0.60
C MET A 66 34.16 -6.23 0.13
N MET A 67 33.67 -6.71 -1.03
CA MET A 67 33.99 -8.04 -1.56
C MET A 67 35.06 -8.04 -2.63
N HIS A 68 35.23 -6.94 -3.37
CA HIS A 68 36.21 -6.82 -4.46
C HIS A 68 37.40 -5.95 -4.04
N PRO A 69 38.64 -6.50 -3.97
CA PRO A 69 39.84 -5.74 -3.62
C PRO A 69 40.14 -4.63 -4.61
N ASP A 70 39.84 -4.88 -5.88
CA ASP A 70 40.11 -3.96 -6.97
C ASP A 70 39.14 -2.76 -6.97
N ALA A 71 38.02 -2.87 -6.26
CA ALA A 71 37.07 -1.79 -6.07
C ALA A 71 37.57 -0.82 -4.97
N PRO A 72 37.87 0.45 -5.29
CA PRO A 72 38.34 1.40 -4.29
C PRO A 72 37.18 1.87 -3.39
N LEU A 73 37.45 2.06 -2.10
CA LEU A 73 36.41 2.47 -1.13
C LEU A 73 35.90 3.90 -1.36
N LEU A 74 36.79 4.82 -1.76
CA LEU A 74 36.48 6.25 -1.83
C LEU A 74 35.41 6.60 -2.89
N PRO A 75 35.46 6.08 -4.14
CA PRO A 75 34.37 6.22 -5.10
C PRO A 75 33.05 5.68 -4.57
N ALA A 76 33.04 4.53 -3.89
CA ALA A 76 31.81 3.97 -3.33
C ALA A 76 31.20 4.88 -2.24
N ILE A 77 32.03 5.44 -1.36
CA ILE A 77 31.61 6.42 -0.36
C ILE A 77 30.98 7.65 -1.02
N VAL A 78 31.59 8.16 -2.10
CA VAL A 78 31.04 9.30 -2.86
C VAL A 78 29.69 8.95 -3.48
N VAL A 79 29.54 7.76 -4.09
CA VAL A 79 28.27 7.29 -4.66
C VAL A 79 27.18 7.22 -3.58
N ILE A 80 27.48 6.60 -2.43
CA ILE A 80 26.54 6.49 -1.30
C ILE A 80 26.12 7.87 -0.82
N LEU A 81 27.09 8.80 -0.64
CA LEU A 81 26.80 10.16 -0.22
C LEU A 81 25.89 10.88 -1.21
N VAL A 82 26.17 10.78 -2.51
CA VAL A 82 25.35 11.40 -3.56
C VAL A 82 23.93 10.82 -3.56
N VAL A 83 23.77 9.50 -3.47
CA VAL A 83 22.46 8.85 -3.40
C VAL A 83 21.67 9.33 -2.18
N LEU A 84 22.31 9.40 -1.00
CA LEU A 84 21.67 9.91 0.21
C LEU A 84 21.28 11.39 0.11
N LEU A 85 22.13 12.22 -0.51
CA LEU A 85 21.83 13.63 -0.77
C LEU A 85 20.67 13.80 -1.74
N LEU A 86 20.63 13.02 -2.83
CA LEU A 86 19.52 13.00 -3.79
C LEU A 86 18.22 12.56 -3.12
N TYR A 87 18.26 11.50 -2.31
CA TYR A 87 17.12 11.04 -1.53
C TYR A 87 16.61 12.14 -0.58
N ARG A 88 17.52 12.84 0.11
CA ARG A 88 17.16 13.96 0.99
C ARG A 88 16.57 15.14 0.22
N ALA A 89 17.13 15.46 -0.95
CA ALA A 89 16.61 16.52 -1.82
C ALA A 89 15.22 16.16 -2.34
N MET A 90 15.00 14.91 -2.75
CA MET A 90 13.70 14.40 -3.18
C MET A 90 12.67 14.56 -2.07
N ASN A 91 12.95 14.07 -0.86
CA ASN A 91 12.04 14.24 0.29
C ASN A 91 11.75 15.71 0.60
N HIS A 92 12.75 16.59 0.48
CA HIS A 92 12.53 18.02 0.69
C HIS A 92 11.59 18.60 -0.37
N TRP A 93 11.77 18.26 -1.64
CA TRP A 93 10.92 18.71 -2.75
C TRP A 93 9.51 18.13 -2.68
N THR A 94 9.35 16.84 -2.41
CA THR A 94 8.05 16.20 -2.19
C THR A 94 7.24 16.92 -1.10
N ASN A 95 7.89 17.33 0.00
CA ASN A 95 7.23 18.06 1.08
C ASN A 95 6.86 19.52 0.75
N HIS A 96 7.54 20.17 -0.21
CA HIS A 96 7.29 21.58 -0.54
C HIS A 96 6.48 21.76 -1.82
N ALA A 97 6.46 20.76 -2.70
CA ALA A 97 5.74 20.78 -3.97
C ALA A 97 4.75 19.61 -4.00
N PRO A 98 3.47 19.84 -3.67
CA PRO A 98 2.45 18.79 -3.62
C PRO A 98 2.41 17.96 -4.90
N ARG A 99 2.49 18.59 -6.08
CA ARG A 99 2.54 17.90 -7.38
C ARG A 99 3.70 16.91 -7.54
N VAL A 100 4.85 17.20 -6.94
CA VAL A 100 6.00 16.28 -6.95
C VAL A 100 5.70 15.12 -6.00
N GLY A 101 5.12 15.39 -4.83
CA GLY A 101 4.65 14.34 -3.93
C GLY A 101 3.60 13.42 -4.55
N GLU A 102 2.61 13.98 -5.24
CA GLU A 102 1.58 13.22 -5.95
C GLU A 102 2.18 12.33 -7.06
N TRP A 103 3.25 12.78 -7.71
CA TRP A 103 3.92 12.00 -8.76
C TRP A 103 4.88 10.93 -8.22
N VAL A 104 5.55 11.21 -7.10
CA VAL A 104 6.57 10.31 -6.51
C VAL A 104 5.95 9.30 -5.54
N GLU A 105 5.07 9.77 -4.66
CA GLU A 105 4.45 8.98 -3.62
C GLU A 105 3.09 8.49 -4.10
N GLY A 106 2.26 9.36 -4.67
CA GLY A 106 0.89 9.03 -5.09
C GLY A 106 -0.13 9.91 -4.37
N VAL A 107 -1.42 9.64 -4.59
CA VAL A 107 -2.52 10.37 -3.95
C VAL A 107 -3.45 9.40 -3.22
N VAL A 108 -3.98 9.85 -2.09
CA VAL A 108 -5.08 9.15 -1.42
C VAL A 108 -6.37 9.42 -2.19
N VAL A 109 -7.06 8.36 -2.61
CA VAL A 109 -8.27 8.47 -3.44
C VAL A 109 -9.48 7.99 -2.67
N LYS A 110 -10.52 8.83 -2.57
CA LYS A 110 -11.81 8.42 -1.99
C LYS A 110 -12.55 7.51 -2.97
N VAL A 111 -12.86 6.29 -2.55
CA VAL A 111 -13.51 5.25 -3.38
C VAL A 111 -14.90 4.87 -2.92
N LEU A 112 -15.29 5.28 -1.71
CA LEU A 112 -16.65 5.11 -1.20
C LEU A 112 -17.07 6.31 -0.36
N ASP A 113 -18.31 6.75 -0.55
CA ASP A 113 -18.95 7.79 0.23
C ASP A 113 -20.35 7.38 0.70
N ASN A 114 -20.56 7.36 2.02
CA ASN A 114 -21.83 7.02 2.67
C ASN A 114 -22.50 5.76 2.08
N GLY A 115 -21.73 4.67 1.99
CA GLY A 115 -22.17 3.39 1.43
C GLY A 115 -22.30 3.32 -0.10
N VAL A 116 -21.96 4.40 -0.82
CA VAL A 116 -21.98 4.44 -2.29
C VAL A 116 -20.56 4.35 -2.84
N ILE A 117 -20.31 3.37 -3.69
CA ILE A 117 -19.01 3.12 -4.33
C ILE A 117 -18.82 4.06 -5.53
N ASP A 118 -17.66 4.71 -5.61
CA ASP A 118 -17.18 5.35 -6.83
C ASP A 118 -16.44 4.31 -7.68
N ARG A 119 -17.19 3.66 -8.57
CA ARG A 119 -16.65 2.61 -9.44
C ARG A 119 -15.56 3.12 -10.39
N LYS A 120 -15.65 4.38 -10.81
CA LYS A 120 -14.62 4.99 -11.67
C LYS A 120 -13.32 5.22 -10.91
N ALA A 121 -13.40 5.53 -9.62
CA ALA A 121 -12.23 5.66 -8.77
C ALA A 121 -11.56 4.28 -8.57
N LEU A 122 -12.33 3.24 -8.24
CA LEU A 122 -11.78 1.87 -8.14
C LEU A 122 -11.13 1.40 -9.45
N ASP A 123 -11.79 1.62 -10.60
CA ASP A 123 -11.25 1.24 -11.91
C ASP A 123 -9.92 1.98 -12.22
N LYS A 124 -9.78 3.23 -11.78
CA LYS A 124 -8.53 4.01 -11.95
C LYS A 124 -7.39 3.50 -11.07
N GLU A 125 -7.71 3.06 -9.86
CA GLU A 125 -6.75 2.45 -8.94
C GLU A 125 -6.48 0.97 -9.28
N GLY A 126 -7.19 0.40 -10.27
CA GLY A 126 -7.03 -0.99 -10.69
C GLY A 126 -7.56 -2.01 -9.68
N ILE A 127 -8.44 -1.59 -8.76
CA ILE A 127 -9.00 -2.42 -7.69
C ILE A 127 -10.37 -2.94 -8.12
N SER A 128 -10.55 -4.26 -8.08
CA SER A 128 -11.86 -4.88 -8.36
C SER A 128 -12.85 -4.67 -7.20
N VAL A 129 -14.16 -4.75 -7.46
CA VAL A 129 -15.19 -4.63 -6.40
C VAL A 129 -15.06 -5.77 -5.39
N GLU A 130 -14.69 -6.96 -5.84
CA GLU A 130 -14.51 -8.16 -5.01
C GLU A 130 -13.31 -8.02 -4.07
N GLU A 131 -12.21 -7.44 -4.55
CA GLU A 131 -11.02 -7.10 -3.78
C GLU A 131 -11.33 -6.00 -2.76
N PHE A 132 -11.99 -4.92 -3.21
CA PHE A 132 -12.48 -3.86 -2.32
C PHE A 132 -13.35 -4.42 -1.20
N PHE A 133 -14.31 -5.29 -1.52
CA PHE A 133 -15.12 -5.97 -0.51
C PHE A 133 -14.31 -6.93 0.36
N GLY A 134 -13.27 -7.57 -0.18
CA GLY A 134 -12.30 -8.35 0.58
C GLY A 134 -11.69 -7.54 1.71
N ASP A 135 -11.14 -6.39 1.37
CA ASP A 135 -10.52 -5.48 2.34
C ASP A 135 -11.53 -4.95 3.37
N LEU A 136 -12.75 -4.62 2.96
CA LEU A 136 -13.80 -4.25 3.90
C LEU A 136 -14.14 -5.39 4.87
N ARG A 137 -14.23 -6.63 4.38
CA ARG A 137 -14.46 -7.82 5.22
C ARG A 137 -13.32 -8.05 6.23
N THR A 138 -12.05 -7.82 5.85
CA THR A 138 -10.93 -7.90 6.81
C THR A 138 -11.02 -6.90 7.96
N LYS A 139 -11.82 -5.84 7.78
CA LYS A 139 -12.10 -4.80 8.78
C LYS A 139 -13.46 -4.98 9.45
N HIS A 140 -14.03 -6.18 9.36
CA HIS A 140 -15.30 -6.58 9.96
C HIS A 140 -16.52 -5.81 9.41
N VAL A 141 -16.45 -5.29 8.19
CA VAL A 141 -17.64 -4.71 7.53
C VAL A 141 -18.56 -5.84 7.06
N GLU A 142 -19.84 -5.75 7.41
CA GLU A 142 -20.87 -6.71 6.97
C GLU A 142 -21.65 -6.18 5.76
N HIS A 143 -21.84 -4.85 5.69
CA HIS A 143 -22.53 -4.17 4.60
C HIS A 143 -22.09 -2.72 4.46
N LEU A 144 -22.25 -2.15 3.25
CA LEU A 144 -21.72 -0.82 2.92
C LEU A 144 -22.35 0.33 3.71
N GLY A 145 -23.56 0.15 4.23
CA GLY A 145 -24.26 1.16 5.05
C GLY A 145 -23.62 1.42 6.42
N GLN A 146 -22.63 0.60 6.82
CA GLN A 146 -21.77 0.83 7.99
C GLN A 146 -20.62 1.80 7.68
N VAL A 147 -20.30 2.00 6.41
CA VAL A 147 -19.12 2.74 5.96
C VAL A 147 -19.51 4.16 5.56
N LYS A 148 -18.96 5.13 6.31
CA LYS A 148 -19.10 6.56 6.02
C LYS A 148 -18.21 7.00 4.86
N ALA A 149 -16.96 6.55 4.85
CA ALA A 149 -16.04 6.80 3.75
C ALA A 149 -14.97 5.70 3.69
N ALA A 150 -14.50 5.39 2.48
CA ALA A 150 -13.30 4.60 2.30
C ALA A 150 -12.34 5.28 1.33
N HIS A 151 -11.05 5.16 1.60
CA HIS A 151 -9.99 5.69 0.76
C HIS A 151 -8.97 4.61 0.43
N VAL A 152 -8.44 4.67 -0.78
CA VAL A 152 -7.24 3.92 -1.17
C VAL A 152 -6.05 4.79 -0.79
N GLU A 153 -5.23 4.27 0.10
CA GLU A 153 -3.99 4.89 0.54
C GLU A 153 -2.90 4.70 -0.53
N VAL A 154 -1.80 5.44 -0.37
CA VAL A 154 -0.67 5.45 -1.32
C VAL A 154 -0.03 4.07 -1.54
N ASP A 155 -0.06 3.21 -0.52
CA ASP A 155 0.44 1.84 -0.58
C ASP A 155 -0.60 0.84 -1.13
N GLY A 156 -1.76 1.33 -1.58
CA GLY A 156 -2.90 0.53 -2.03
C GLY A 156 -3.79 0.01 -0.91
N ALA A 157 -3.42 0.22 0.36
CA ALA A 157 -4.23 -0.23 1.47
C ALA A 157 -5.52 0.59 1.58
N ILE A 158 -6.61 -0.06 2.00
CA ILE A 158 -7.88 0.64 2.20
C ILE A 158 -7.99 1.13 3.64
N SER A 159 -8.26 2.43 3.80
CA SER A 159 -8.66 3.04 5.07
C SER A 159 -10.18 3.25 5.10
N VAL A 160 -10.80 3.02 6.26
CA VAL A 160 -12.26 3.00 6.40
C VAL A 160 -12.68 3.85 7.59
N PHE A 161 -13.60 4.78 7.34
CA PHE A 161 -14.29 5.56 8.35
C PHE A 161 -15.70 5.02 8.51
N PHE A 162 -16.08 4.68 9.75
CA PHE A 162 -17.37 4.08 10.05
C PHE A 162 -18.38 5.12 10.51
N HIS A 163 -19.67 4.82 10.32
CA HIS A 163 -20.73 5.51 11.05
C HIS A 163 -20.69 5.16 12.55
N ALA A 164 -21.16 6.08 13.41
CA ALA A 164 -21.49 5.74 14.79
C ALA A 164 -22.60 4.67 14.81
N LYS A 165 -22.72 3.91 15.90
CA LYS A 165 -23.61 2.74 15.94
C LYS A 165 -25.07 3.14 15.71
N GLU A 166 -25.46 4.31 16.21
CA GLU A 166 -26.79 4.90 16.05
C GLU A 166 -27.07 5.43 14.62
N ASP A 167 -26.02 5.73 13.86
CA ASP A 167 -26.10 6.32 12.52
C ASP A 167 -25.97 5.28 11.39
N VAL A 168 -25.76 4.00 11.73
CA VAL A 168 -25.64 2.92 10.74
C VAL A 168 -26.94 2.80 9.95
N ARG A 169 -26.80 2.75 8.63
CA ARG A 169 -27.92 2.63 7.70
C ARG A 169 -27.93 1.24 7.09
N PRO A 170 -29.10 0.73 6.65
CA PRO A 170 -29.12 -0.45 5.79
C PRO A 170 -28.21 -0.26 4.58
N GLY A 171 -27.56 -1.33 4.11
CA GLY A 171 -26.61 -1.22 3.01
C GLY A 171 -26.49 -2.47 2.16
N LEU A 172 -25.73 -2.37 1.06
CA LEU A 172 -25.43 -3.53 0.22
C LEU A 172 -24.64 -4.58 1.04
N PRO A 173 -25.10 -5.84 1.13
CA PRO A 173 -24.32 -6.90 1.75
C PRO A 173 -23.04 -7.17 0.95
N ILE A 174 -21.94 -7.46 1.63
CA ILE A 174 -20.64 -7.70 0.98
C ILE A 174 -20.08 -9.11 1.21
N HIS A 175 -20.88 -10.04 1.75
CA HIS A 175 -20.45 -11.43 1.91
C HIS A 175 -20.19 -12.09 0.55
N VAL A 176 -19.37 -13.13 0.52
CA VAL A 176 -19.10 -13.87 -0.73
C VAL A 176 -20.41 -14.47 -1.24
N GLY A 177 -20.71 -14.28 -2.53
CA GLY A 177 -21.98 -14.72 -3.14
C GLY A 177 -23.13 -13.73 -2.97
N TRP A 178 -22.90 -12.50 -2.48
CA TRP A 178 -23.94 -11.47 -2.39
C TRP A 178 -24.65 -11.19 -3.74
N GLU A 179 -23.97 -11.41 -4.86
CA GLU A 179 -24.51 -11.27 -6.21
C GLU A 179 -25.68 -12.22 -6.50
N ASP A 180 -25.73 -13.38 -5.82
CA ASP A 180 -26.82 -14.34 -5.97
C ASP A 180 -28.15 -13.78 -5.48
N ALA A 181 -28.12 -12.71 -4.68
CA ALA A 181 -29.29 -11.96 -4.24
C ALA A 181 -29.73 -10.87 -5.23
N LEU A 182 -28.97 -10.62 -6.31
CA LEU A 182 -29.31 -9.60 -7.30
C LEU A 182 -30.50 -10.01 -8.16
N ARG A 183 -31.54 -9.19 -8.13
CA ARG A 183 -32.78 -9.37 -8.89
C ARG A 183 -33.24 -8.04 -9.48
N SER A 184 -34.17 -8.10 -10.44
CA SER A 184 -34.89 -6.90 -10.86
C SER A 184 -35.69 -6.35 -9.68
N ARG A 185 -35.93 -5.03 -9.63
CA ARG A 185 -36.62 -4.45 -8.46
C ARG A 185 -38.02 -5.03 -8.24
N ALA A 186 -38.72 -5.36 -9.33
CA ALA A 186 -40.08 -5.90 -9.32
C ALA A 186 -40.19 -7.25 -8.60
N GLU A 187 -39.09 -8.01 -8.51
CA GLU A 187 -39.04 -9.33 -7.88
C GLU A 187 -38.71 -9.28 -6.38
N LEU A 188 -38.30 -8.11 -5.87
CA LEU A 188 -37.87 -7.96 -4.48
C LEU A 188 -39.02 -7.56 -3.56
N PRO A 189 -39.03 -8.05 -2.31
CA PRO A 189 -40.06 -7.70 -1.33
C PRO A 189 -40.07 -6.21 -0.98
N ALA A 190 -41.12 -5.78 -0.28
CA ALA A 190 -41.18 -4.45 0.32
C ALA A 190 -40.08 -4.31 1.37
N GLY A 191 -39.34 -3.20 1.33
CA GLY A 191 -38.21 -2.96 2.21
C GLY A 191 -37.11 -2.14 1.53
N SER A 192 -36.08 -1.84 2.31
CA SER A 192 -34.88 -1.16 1.82
C SER A 192 -34.11 -2.07 0.85
N VAL A 193 -33.69 -1.51 -0.27
CA VAL A 193 -32.93 -2.22 -1.30
C VAL A 193 -31.67 -1.44 -1.65
N SER A 194 -30.64 -2.18 -2.03
CA SER A 194 -29.32 -1.65 -2.36
C SER A 194 -28.99 -1.96 -3.81
N CYS A 195 -28.51 -0.97 -4.54
CA CYS A 195 -28.08 -1.13 -5.92
C CYS A 195 -26.86 -2.05 -5.99
N GLY A 196 -26.89 -3.06 -6.86
CA GLY A 196 -25.76 -3.98 -7.03
C GLY A 196 -24.50 -3.33 -7.60
N GLN A 197 -24.66 -2.26 -8.37
CA GLN A 197 -23.54 -1.64 -9.07
C GLN A 197 -22.79 -0.59 -8.23
N CYS A 198 -23.52 0.24 -7.49
CA CYS A 198 -22.92 1.35 -6.73
C CYS A 198 -23.19 1.28 -5.22
N GLY A 199 -23.98 0.33 -4.71
CA GLY A 199 -24.28 0.21 -3.29
C GLY A 199 -25.31 1.20 -2.74
N TYR A 200 -25.78 2.17 -3.54
CA TYR A 200 -26.81 3.13 -3.12
C TYR A 200 -28.04 2.41 -2.58
N THR A 201 -28.43 2.77 -1.36
CA THR A 201 -29.54 2.14 -0.66
C THR A 201 -30.75 3.07 -0.64
N SER A 202 -31.86 2.61 -1.22
CA SER A 202 -33.14 3.30 -1.17
C SER A 202 -34.01 2.74 -0.05
N THR A 203 -34.49 3.63 0.82
CA THR A 203 -35.39 3.32 1.95
C THR A 203 -36.84 3.73 1.69
N ARG A 204 -37.12 4.39 0.56
CA ARG A 204 -38.46 4.81 0.13
C ARG A 204 -38.92 3.99 -1.08
N LEU A 205 -40.22 4.08 -1.40
CA LEU A 205 -40.86 3.44 -2.56
C LEU A 205 -39.93 3.51 -3.79
N PRO A 206 -39.48 2.38 -4.35
CA PRO A 206 -38.30 2.36 -5.20
C PRO A 206 -38.64 2.63 -6.66
N THR A 207 -37.83 3.47 -7.30
CA THR A 207 -37.73 3.57 -8.76
C THR A 207 -37.21 2.25 -9.35
N MET A 208 -37.58 1.94 -10.59
CA MET A 208 -37.11 0.72 -11.28
C MET A 208 -35.58 0.72 -11.46
N SER A 209 -35.00 1.91 -11.69
CA SER A 209 -33.57 2.13 -11.85
C SER A 209 -32.99 2.92 -10.68
N CYS A 210 -31.70 2.71 -10.43
CA CYS A 210 -30.95 3.37 -9.37
C CYS A 210 -30.83 4.87 -9.64
N GLU A 211 -31.22 5.71 -8.68
CA GLU A 211 -31.15 7.17 -8.75
C GLU A 211 -29.70 7.71 -8.88
N HIS A 212 -28.71 6.90 -8.48
CA HIS A 212 -27.30 7.28 -8.49
C HIS A 212 -26.56 6.86 -9.77
N CYS A 213 -26.79 5.64 -10.25
CA CYS A 213 -26.01 5.07 -11.38
C CYS A 213 -26.85 4.55 -12.55
N GLY A 214 -28.19 4.49 -12.43
CA GLY A 214 -29.10 4.04 -13.49
C GLY A 214 -29.26 2.52 -13.64
N GLU A 215 -28.52 1.70 -12.88
CA GLU A 215 -28.64 0.23 -12.88
C GLU A 215 -30.01 -0.24 -12.37
N ASP A 216 -30.51 -1.38 -12.86
CA ASP A 216 -31.81 -1.98 -12.52
C ASP A 216 -31.72 -3.27 -11.70
N ARG A 217 -30.49 -3.72 -11.38
CA ARG A 217 -30.21 -4.86 -10.49
C ARG A 217 -30.01 -4.42 -9.05
N TRP A 218 -30.79 -5.04 -8.17
CA TRP A 218 -30.88 -4.68 -6.76
C TRP A 218 -30.74 -5.92 -5.88
N ALA A 219 -30.21 -5.72 -4.67
CA ALA A 219 -30.21 -6.71 -3.60
C ALA A 219 -31.01 -6.18 -2.39
N PRO A 220 -31.58 -7.05 -1.54
CA PRO A 220 -32.09 -6.64 -0.24
C PRO A 220 -31.02 -5.94 0.58
N ALA A 221 -31.34 -4.81 1.21
CA ALA A 221 -30.40 -4.14 2.08
C ALA A 221 -30.20 -4.94 3.37
N SER A 222 -28.94 -5.16 3.75
CA SER A 222 -28.57 -5.78 5.02
C SER A 222 -28.58 -4.76 6.15
N VAL A 223 -28.92 -5.24 7.34
CA VAL A 223 -28.93 -4.47 8.61
C VAL A 223 -28.11 -5.18 9.70
N PHE A 224 -27.30 -6.17 9.32
CA PHE A 224 -26.50 -6.91 10.29
C PHE A 224 -25.52 -5.99 11.02
N GLU A 225 -25.44 -6.12 12.33
CA GLU A 225 -24.47 -5.35 13.11
C GLU A 225 -23.05 -5.83 12.84
N ARG A 226 -22.12 -4.88 12.72
CA ARG A 226 -20.70 -5.20 12.75
C ARG A 226 -20.34 -5.73 14.14
N VAL A 227 -19.77 -6.93 14.18
CA VAL A 227 -19.17 -7.52 15.38
C VAL A 227 -17.65 -7.39 15.25
N ALA A 228 -17.05 -6.52 16.06
CA ALA A 228 -15.62 -6.28 16.13
C ALA A 228 -15.03 -6.79 17.44
#